data_AF-A0A925EKX7-F1
#
_entry.id   AF-A0A925EKX7-F1
#
_cell.length_a   1.000
_cell.length_b   1.000
_cell.length_c   1.000
_cell.angle_alpha   90.00
_cell.angle_beta   90.00
_cell.angle_gamma   90.00
#
_symmetry.space_group_name_H-M   'P 1'
#
loop_
_entity.id
_entity.type
_entity.pdbx_description
1 polymer ?
#
loop_
_entity_poly.entity_id
_entity_poly.type
_entity_poly.pdbx_seq_one_letter_code
_entity_poly.pdbx_strand_id
1 'polypeptide(L)'
;MFVANQYLFDMGPGQFLAVASEGDKTVLTLQSSGGGQQQSQQSSFVAGLWIAPPQAWEYGGIYFVRVQTQSGSLWLQAGRGQIGLGQTPPANAIPLPGRSMSAPPPPSISEMPPMKPMEMPPMKQMEMRMGNMAMQMGDHPKMQMGSLGDPPKTSVSPDLQQENLRLREENLRLREELMALRQQLWEQQRGG
;
A
#
# COMPACT_ATOMS: atom_id res chain seq x y z
N MET A 1 25.49 3.16 16.09
CA MET A 1 24.85 2.00 15.43
C MET A 1 23.59 2.51 14.76
N PHE A 2 23.42 2.32 13.45
CA PHE A 2 22.24 2.83 12.74
C PHE A 2 21.16 1.74 12.73
N VAL A 3 19.97 2.08 13.22
CA VAL A 3 18.77 1.25 13.07
C VAL A 3 18.05 1.71 11.81
N ALA A 4 17.56 0.79 10.98
CA ALA A 4 16.79 1.18 9.81
C ALA A 4 15.49 1.86 10.24
N ASN A 5 15.01 2.80 9.45
CA ASN A 5 13.73 3.48 9.73
C ASN A 5 12.51 2.63 9.34
N GLN A 6 12.70 1.50 8.64
CA GLN A 6 11.61 0.62 8.25
C GLN A 6 12.06 -0.85 8.21
N TYR A 7 11.17 -1.74 8.66
CA TYR A 7 11.31 -3.18 8.59
C TYR A 7 10.04 -3.80 8.00
N LEU A 8 10.22 -4.86 7.23
CA LEU A 8 9.14 -5.62 6.63
C LEU A 8 9.17 -7.05 7.16
N PHE A 9 8.03 -7.54 7.63
CA PHE A 9 7.84 -8.92 8.07
C PHE A 9 6.90 -9.63 7.09
N ASP A 10 7.33 -10.78 6.58
CA ASP A 10 6.51 -11.66 5.75
C ASP A 10 5.53 -12.43 6.66
N MET A 11 4.25 -12.32 6.39
CA MET A 11 3.18 -12.93 7.17
C MET A 11 2.58 -14.17 6.49
N GLY A 12 3.06 -14.51 5.29
CA GLY A 12 2.49 -15.54 4.42
C GLY A 12 1.99 -14.98 3.08
N PRO A 13 1.29 -15.80 2.28
CA PRO A 13 0.95 -15.47 0.89
C PRO A 13 0.20 -14.14 0.76
N GLY A 14 0.88 -13.16 0.15
CA GLY A 14 0.33 -11.83 -0.14
C GLY A 14 0.16 -10.92 1.09
N GLN A 15 0.62 -11.30 2.28
CA GLN A 15 0.47 -10.49 3.48
C GLN A 15 1.82 -10.03 4.03
N PHE A 16 1.93 -8.73 4.33
CA PHE A 16 3.13 -8.13 4.87
C PHE A 16 2.81 -7.16 6.00
N LEU A 17 3.63 -7.17 7.04
CA LEU A 17 3.60 -6.18 8.10
C LEU A 17 4.82 -5.28 7.96
N ALA A 18 4.59 -4.03 7.56
CA ALA A 18 5.62 -3.00 7.60
C ALA A 18 5.57 -2.29 8.95
N VAL A 19 6.73 -2.12 9.56
CA VAL A 19 6.94 -1.38 10.80
C VAL A 19 7.93 -0.26 10.48
N ALA A 20 7.51 0.99 10.62
CA ALA A 20 8.32 2.16 10.31
C ALA A 20 8.45 3.10 11.51
N SER A 21 9.59 3.77 11.62
CA SER A 21 9.85 4.86 12.56
C SER A 21 9.74 6.19 11.81
N GLU A 22 8.72 6.97 12.15
CA GLU A 22 8.48 8.30 11.60
C GLU A 22 8.60 9.33 12.73
N GLY A 23 9.80 9.88 12.92
CA GLY A 23 10.09 10.75 14.06
C GLY A 23 10.00 10.00 15.39
N ASP A 24 9.08 10.42 16.26
CA ASP A 24 8.78 9.79 17.55
C ASP A 24 7.64 8.75 17.47
N LYS A 25 7.08 8.54 16.28
CA LYS A 25 5.99 7.59 16.05
C LYS A 25 6.52 6.30 15.44
N THR A 26 5.95 5.19 15.90
CA THR A 26 6.01 3.91 15.23
C THR A 26 4.72 3.73 14.42
N VAL A 27 4.87 3.48 13.12
CA VAL A 27 3.78 3.24 12.18
C VAL A 27 3.76 1.76 11.81
N LEU A 28 2.62 1.10 12.01
CA LEU A 28 2.37 -0.25 11.55
C LEU A 28 1.46 -0.19 10.34
N THR A 29 1.87 -0.84 9.26
CA THR A 29 1.08 -0.98 8.04
C THR A 29 0.93 -2.46 7.72
N LEU A 30 -0.28 -2.97 7.88
CA LEU A 30 -0.67 -4.31 7.47
C LEU A 30 -1.14 -4.24 6.01
N GLN A 31 -0.42 -4.91 5.12
CA GLN A 31 -0.78 -5.04 3.72
C GLN A 31 -1.23 -6.47 3.45
N SER A 32 -2.29 -6.62 2.66
CA SER A 32 -2.80 -7.91 2.23
C SER A 32 -3.21 -7.81 0.76
N SER A 33 -2.69 -8.68 -0.08
CA SER A 33 -3.06 -8.82 -1.48
C SER A 33 -3.81 -10.15 -1.68
N GLY A 34 -5.02 -10.06 -2.21
CA GLY A 34 -5.85 -11.23 -2.51
C GLY A 34 -6.88 -10.91 -3.58
N GLY A 35 -7.12 -11.83 -4.51
CA GLY A 35 -8.17 -11.69 -5.54
C GLY A 35 -8.09 -10.39 -6.38
N GLY A 36 -6.88 -9.91 -6.69
CA GLY A 36 -6.66 -8.68 -7.46
C GLY A 36 -6.87 -7.37 -6.68
N GLN A 37 -7.17 -7.42 -5.38
CA GLN A 37 -7.30 -6.24 -4.53
C GLN A 37 -6.20 -6.20 -3.47
N GLN A 38 -5.61 -5.01 -3.28
CA GLN A 38 -4.72 -4.71 -2.17
C GLN A 38 -5.52 -4.01 -1.07
N GLN A 39 -5.53 -4.60 0.12
CA GLN A 39 -6.03 -3.97 1.34
C GLN A 39 -4.84 -3.53 2.19
N SER A 40 -4.94 -2.33 2.75
CA SER A 40 -3.94 -1.77 3.65
C SER A 40 -4.63 -1.21 4.88
N GLN A 41 -4.14 -1.55 6.06
CA GLN A 41 -4.55 -0.96 7.33
C GLN A 41 -3.32 -0.37 7.99
N GLN A 42 -3.45 0.85 8.50
CA GLN A 42 -2.34 1.56 9.13
C GLN A 42 -2.73 2.05 10.52
N SER A 43 -1.79 2.03 11.45
CA SER A 43 -1.94 2.62 12.78
C SER A 43 -0.62 3.21 13.23
N SER A 44 -0.68 4.28 14.04
CA SER A 44 0.50 4.96 14.54
C SER A 44 0.47 5.05 16.06
N PHE A 45 1.64 4.90 16.68
CA PHE A 45 1.82 4.86 18.13
C PHE A 45 2.99 5.75 18.51
N VAL A 46 2.81 6.63 19.49
CA VAL A 46 3.92 7.40 20.04
C VAL A 46 4.80 6.45 20.85
N ALA A 47 6.01 6.20 20.37
CA ALA A 47 6.93 5.19 20.93
C ALA A 47 8.29 5.79 21.29
N GLY A 48 8.67 6.89 20.63
CA GLY A 48 10.02 7.46 20.68
C GLY A 48 10.98 6.78 19.71
N LEU A 49 12.23 7.22 19.75
CA LEU A 49 13.30 6.73 18.87
C LEU A 49 13.63 5.27 19.16
N TRP A 50 13.76 4.48 18.09
CA TRP A 50 14.18 3.08 18.17
C TRP A 50 15.66 2.99 18.55
N ILE A 51 15.95 2.10 19.50
CA ILE A 51 17.32 1.80 19.94
C ILE A 51 17.80 0.43 19.45
N ALA A 52 16.89 -0.39 18.94
CA ALA A 52 17.18 -1.68 18.32
C ALA A 52 16.17 -1.98 17.20
N PRO A 53 16.50 -2.88 16.26
CA PRO A 53 15.55 -3.37 15.27
C PRO A 53 14.28 -3.94 15.94
N PRO A 54 13.08 -3.68 15.39
CA PRO A 54 11.87 -4.32 15.86
C PRO A 54 11.94 -5.83 15.65
N GLN A 55 11.29 -6.56 16.55
CA GLN A 55 11.22 -8.03 16.52
C GLN A 55 9.76 -8.42 16.39
N ALA A 56 9.47 -9.47 15.62
CA ALA A 56 8.11 -9.95 15.42
C ALA A 56 7.98 -11.46 15.67
N TRP A 57 6.79 -11.87 16.11
CA TRP A 57 6.41 -13.26 16.33
C TRP A 57 4.99 -13.51 15.82
N GLU A 58 4.70 -14.74 15.44
CA GLU A 58 3.37 -15.21 15.01
C GLU A 58 2.84 -16.26 15.99
N TYR A 59 1.54 -16.15 16.30
CA TYR A 59 0.80 -17.19 17.00
C TYR A 59 -0.69 -17.16 16.62
N GLY A 60 -1.16 -18.21 15.95
CA GLY A 60 -2.58 -18.40 15.65
C GLY A 60 -3.18 -17.30 14.76
N GLY A 61 -2.39 -16.77 13.82
CA GLY A 61 -2.78 -15.67 12.93
C GLY A 61 -2.76 -14.28 13.59
N ILE A 62 -2.13 -14.17 14.76
CA ILE A 62 -1.87 -12.90 15.45
C ILE A 62 -0.37 -12.66 15.46
N TYR A 63 0.00 -11.43 15.15
CA TYR A 63 1.38 -11.00 14.97
C TYR A 63 1.73 -10.03 16.08
N PHE A 64 2.77 -10.35 16.83
CA PHE A 64 3.23 -9.60 17.98
C PHE A 64 4.50 -8.89 17.58
N VAL A 65 4.56 -7.57 17.73
CA VAL A 65 5.73 -6.76 17.42
C VAL A 65 6.25 -6.11 18.69
N ARG A 66 7.54 -6.29 18.95
CA ARG A 66 8.27 -5.56 19.98
C ARG A 66 9.10 -4.47 19.33
N VAL A 67 8.90 -3.25 19.81
CA VAL A 67 9.76 -2.11 19.50
C VAL A 67 10.51 -1.72 20.75
N GLN A 68 11.83 -1.67 20.68
CA GLN A 68 12.66 -1.16 21.77
C GLN A 68 12.98 0.31 21.51
N THR A 69 12.59 1.17 22.44
CA THR A 69 12.78 2.62 22.36
C THR A 69 13.52 3.15 23.59
N GLN A 70 13.90 4.43 23.56
CA GLN A 70 14.57 5.07 24.70
C GLN A 70 13.71 5.10 25.97
N SER A 71 12.38 5.12 25.82
CA SER A 71 11.42 5.16 26.93
C SER A 71 11.00 3.78 27.44
N GLY A 72 11.35 2.69 26.72
CA GLY A 72 11.03 1.33 27.13
C GLY A 72 10.76 0.39 25.96
N SER A 73 10.12 -0.74 26.23
CA SER A 73 9.63 -1.65 25.19
C SER A 73 8.15 -1.40 24.95
N LEU A 74 7.78 -1.15 23.69
CA LEU A 74 6.41 -1.08 23.23
C LEU A 74 6.02 -2.41 22.57
N TRP A 75 4.91 -2.99 23.03
CA TRP A 75 4.32 -4.18 22.42
C TRP A 75 3.11 -3.79 21.59
N LEU A 76 3.08 -4.28 20.36
CA LEU A 76 2.05 -4.03 19.37
C LEU A 76 1.52 -5.36 18.85
N GLN A 77 0.27 -5.37 18.43
CA GLN A 77 -0.36 -6.53 17.82
C GLN A 77 -1.03 -6.15 16.50
N ALA A 78 -0.94 -7.05 15.53
CA ALA A 78 -1.63 -6.98 14.26
C ALA A 78 -2.25 -8.35 13.94
N GLY A 79 -3.44 -8.38 13.36
CA GLY A 79 -4.11 -9.63 12.97
C GLY A 79 -5.62 -9.53 13.09
N ARG A 80 -6.35 -10.43 12.40
CA ARG A 80 -7.82 -10.47 12.40
C ARG A 80 -8.49 -9.12 12.06
N GLY A 81 -7.84 -8.32 11.21
CA GLY A 81 -8.32 -6.99 10.80
C GLY A 81 -8.14 -5.88 11.84
N GLN A 82 -7.33 -6.09 12.87
CA GLN A 82 -7.03 -5.10 13.90
C GLN A 82 -5.53 -4.85 14.02
N ILE A 83 -5.18 -3.60 14.31
CA ILE A 83 -3.83 -3.18 14.71
C ILE A 83 -3.98 -2.37 16.00
N GLY A 84 -3.13 -2.62 16.99
CA GLY A 84 -3.25 -1.98 18.29
C GLY A 84 -2.06 -2.21 19.21
N LEU A 85 -2.18 -1.63 20.41
CA LEU A 85 -1.32 -1.97 21.53
C LEU A 85 -1.52 -3.45 21.89
N GLY A 86 -0.42 -4.12 22.15
CA GLY A 86 -0.37 -5.55 22.39
C GLY A 86 0.22 -5.92 23.74
N GLN A 87 0.01 -7.18 24.08
CA GLN A 87 0.75 -7.89 25.12
C GLN A 87 1.93 -8.65 24.52
N THR A 88 2.78 -9.20 25.37
CA THR A 88 3.86 -10.11 24.96
C THR A 88 3.30 -11.37 24.29
N PRO A 89 4.01 -11.96 23.32
CA PRO A 89 3.60 -13.20 22.69
C PRO A 89 3.60 -14.37 23.70
N PRO A 90 2.80 -15.41 23.45
CA PRO A 90 2.90 -16.66 24.20
C PRO A 90 4.25 -17.34 23.93
N ALA A 91 4.68 -18.22 24.86
CA ALA A 91 6.01 -18.83 24.83
C ALA A 91 6.29 -19.70 23.59
N ASN A 92 5.25 -20.20 22.94
CA ASN A 92 5.31 -21.02 21.73
C ASN A 92 5.11 -20.22 20.42
N ALA A 93 5.14 -18.88 20.48
CA ALA A 93 5.06 -18.06 19.28
C ALA A 93 6.32 -18.22 18.41
N ILE A 94 6.12 -18.24 17.09
CA ILE A 94 7.19 -18.48 16.12
C ILE A 94 7.82 -17.13 15.75
N PRO A 95 9.15 -16.97 15.86
CA PRO A 95 9.80 -15.72 15.45
C PRO A 95 9.69 -15.52 13.93
N LEU A 96 9.36 -14.28 13.53
CA LEU A 96 9.28 -13.89 12.13
C LEU A 96 10.54 -13.16 11.68
N PRO A 97 11.17 -13.57 10.57
CA PRO A 97 12.34 -12.89 10.04
C PRO A 97 11.93 -11.52 9.47
N GLY A 98 12.51 -10.45 10.03
CA GLY A 98 12.35 -9.08 9.52
C GLY A 98 13.42 -8.72 8.50
N ARG A 99 13.03 -8.03 7.43
CA ARG A 99 13.94 -7.43 6.45
C ARG A 99 14.02 -5.93 6.69
N SER A 100 15.23 -5.40 6.89
CA SER A 100 15.43 -3.94 6.96
C SER A 100 15.23 -3.33 5.58
N MET A 101 14.28 -2.42 5.48
CA MET A 101 14.08 -1.56 4.31
C MET A 101 14.88 -0.30 4.58
N SER A 102 16.20 -0.37 4.44
CA SER A 102 17.03 0.82 4.57
C SER A 102 16.82 1.66 3.33
N ALA A 103 16.00 2.71 3.40
CA ALA A 103 16.29 3.86 2.58
C ALA A 103 17.62 4.44 3.10
N PRO A 104 18.61 4.74 2.25
CA PRO A 104 19.69 5.60 2.69
C PRO A 104 19.06 6.87 3.28
N PRO A 105 19.62 7.46 4.36
CA PRO A 105 19.13 8.74 4.84
C PRO A 105 19.08 9.69 3.64
N PRO A 106 17.98 10.43 3.42
CA PRO A 106 18.00 11.47 2.40
C PRO A 106 19.25 12.30 2.68
N PRO A 107 20.13 12.52 1.69
CA PRO A 107 21.29 13.36 1.91
C PRO A 107 20.77 14.67 2.49
N SER A 108 21.31 15.06 3.64
CA SER A 108 21.08 16.38 4.23
C SER A 108 21.24 17.39 3.10
N ILE A 109 20.12 18.01 2.72
CA ILE A 109 20.07 18.99 1.65
C ILE A 109 20.80 20.21 2.22
N SER A 110 22.12 20.25 2.07
CA SER A 110 22.84 21.52 2.15
C SER A 110 22.16 22.44 1.14
N GLU A 111 21.68 23.57 1.63
CA GLU A 111 21.00 24.61 0.87
C GLU A 111 21.68 24.77 -0.49
N MET A 112 21.03 24.28 -1.55
CA MET A 112 21.54 24.50 -2.89
C MET A 112 21.48 26.00 -3.15
N PRO A 113 22.57 26.63 -3.62
CA PRO A 113 22.52 28.03 -4.00
C PRO A 113 21.41 28.21 -5.06
N PRO A 114 20.66 29.33 -5.02
CA PRO A 114 19.56 29.57 -5.93
C PRO A 114 20.05 29.44 -7.38
N MET A 115 19.45 28.50 -8.11
CA MET A 115 19.77 28.31 -9.52
C MET A 115 19.42 29.57 -10.29
N LYS A 116 20.38 30.10 -11.05
CA LYS A 116 20.13 31.22 -11.96
C LYS A 116 19.11 30.80 -13.03
N PRO A 117 18.15 31.67 -13.40
CA PRO A 117 17.21 31.37 -14.46
C PRO A 117 17.97 31.03 -15.75
N MET A 118 17.74 29.84 -16.30
CA MET A 118 18.20 29.50 -17.64
C MET A 118 17.34 30.26 -18.65
N GLU A 119 17.96 31.06 -19.52
CA GLU A 119 17.30 31.64 -20.68
C GLU A 119 16.97 30.51 -21.66
N MET A 120 15.68 30.21 -21.82
CA MET A 120 15.23 29.23 -22.79
C MET A 120 15.29 29.81 -24.22
N PRO A 121 15.84 29.09 -25.21
CA PRO A 121 15.73 29.49 -26.61
C PRO A 121 14.26 29.44 -27.08
N PRO A 122 13.87 30.27 -28.06
CA PRO A 122 12.48 30.33 -28.54
C PRO A 122 12.03 28.98 -29.08
N MET A 123 10.96 28.43 -28.50
CA MET A 123 10.38 27.16 -28.91
C MET A 123 9.84 27.27 -30.35
N LYS A 124 10.21 26.32 -31.21
CA LYS A 124 9.63 26.16 -32.53
C LYS A 124 8.18 25.68 -32.41
N GLN A 125 7.32 26.14 -33.32
CA GLN A 125 5.89 25.81 -33.37
C GLN A 125 5.71 24.29 -33.43
N MET A 126 4.93 23.75 -32.48
CA MET A 126 4.47 22.35 -32.51
C MET A 126 3.01 22.33 -32.97
N GLU A 127 2.72 21.51 -33.98
CA GLU A 127 1.34 21.17 -34.38
C GLU A 127 0.97 19.84 -33.72
N MET A 128 -0.07 19.84 -32.90
CA MET A 128 -0.65 18.62 -32.34
C MET A 128 -2.05 18.40 -32.93
N ARG A 129 -2.30 17.19 -33.43
CA ARG A 129 -3.61 16.76 -33.93
C ARG A 129 -4.17 15.70 -33.00
N MET A 130 -5.32 15.97 -32.38
CA MET A 130 -6.03 15.02 -31.52
C MET A 130 -7.46 14.87 -32.03
N GLY A 131 -7.69 13.82 -32.84
CA GLY A 131 -8.99 13.60 -33.48
C GLY A 131 -9.41 14.76 -34.38
N ASN A 132 -10.60 15.32 -34.15
CA ASN A 132 -11.18 16.42 -34.93
C ASN A 132 -10.69 17.81 -34.46
N MET A 133 -9.77 17.85 -33.49
CA MET A 133 -9.17 19.08 -32.98
C MET A 133 -7.71 19.18 -33.44
N ALA A 134 -7.44 20.23 -34.21
CA ALA A 134 -6.09 20.68 -34.51
C ALA A 134 -5.74 21.85 -33.58
N MET A 135 -4.62 21.74 -32.87
CA MET A 135 -4.11 22.79 -32.00
C MET A 135 -2.72 23.19 -32.49
N GLN A 136 -2.61 24.46 -32.90
CA GLN A 136 -1.33 25.06 -33.27
C GLN A 136 -0.86 25.94 -32.11
N MET A 137 0.27 25.56 -31.48
CA MET A 137 0.87 26.36 -30.42
C MET A 137 1.99 27.25 -30.97
N GLY A 138 1.80 28.56 -30.78
CA GLY A 138 2.69 29.66 -31.16
C GLY A 138 2.20 30.95 -30.52
N ASP A 139 2.73 32.11 -30.92
CA ASP A 139 2.43 33.44 -30.36
C ASP A 139 0.91 33.76 -30.30
N HIS A 140 0.13 33.14 -31.18
CA HIS A 140 -1.33 33.21 -31.16
C HIS A 140 -1.92 31.80 -31.24
N PRO A 141 -2.32 31.19 -30.10
CA PRO A 141 -2.95 29.88 -30.12
C PRO A 141 -4.27 29.96 -30.90
N LYS A 142 -4.37 29.23 -32.01
CA LYS A 142 -5.61 29.08 -32.79
C LYS A 142 -6.18 27.70 -32.52
N MET A 143 -7.43 27.68 -32.04
CA MET A 143 -8.23 26.47 -31.91
C MET A 143 -9.17 26.39 -33.12
N GLN A 144 -9.04 25.33 -33.92
CA GLN A 144 -10.00 25.05 -34.99
C GLN A 144 -10.80 23.81 -34.59
N MET A 145 -12.06 24.03 -34.20
CA MET A 145 -13.02 22.95 -33.93
C MET A 145 -13.70 22.54 -35.25
N GLY A 146 -13.58 21.25 -35.60
CA GLY A 146 -14.45 20.64 -36.61
C GLY A 146 -15.91 20.68 -36.18
N SER A 147 -16.82 20.79 -37.17
CA SER A 147 -18.27 20.95 -37.01
C SER A 147 -18.91 20.01 -35.98
N LEU A 148 -19.83 20.56 -35.19
CA LEU A 148 -20.54 19.94 -34.07
C LEU A 148 -21.47 18.81 -34.55
N GLY A 149 -21.01 17.57 -34.41
CA GLY A 149 -21.82 16.35 -34.57
C GLY A 149 -21.19 15.23 -33.76
N ASP A 150 -21.95 14.73 -32.78
CA ASP A 150 -21.70 13.58 -31.90
C ASP A 150 -20.88 13.78 -30.60
N PRO A 151 -21.43 13.40 -29.42
CA PRO A 151 -20.71 13.41 -28.16
C PRO A 151 -19.62 12.32 -28.11
N PRO A 152 -18.53 12.53 -27.34
CA PRO A 152 -17.42 11.58 -27.27
C PRO A 152 -17.84 10.28 -26.58
N LYS A 153 -17.85 9.19 -27.34
CA LYS A 153 -17.91 7.82 -26.80
C LYS A 153 -16.54 7.49 -26.23
N THR A 154 -16.36 7.54 -24.91
CA THR A 154 -15.27 6.82 -24.24
C THR A 154 -15.51 5.33 -24.43
N SER A 155 -14.94 4.77 -25.49
CA SER A 155 -14.96 3.34 -25.79
C SER A 155 -14.07 2.60 -24.79
N VAL A 156 -14.62 2.24 -23.64
CA VAL A 156 -14.16 1.07 -22.89
C VAL A 156 -14.64 -0.15 -23.68
N SER A 157 -13.72 -1.01 -24.11
CA SER A 157 -14.04 -2.18 -24.93
C SER A 157 -15.14 -3.03 -24.26
N PRO A 158 -16.20 -3.44 -24.97
CA PRO A 158 -17.32 -4.20 -24.41
C PRO A 158 -16.87 -5.55 -23.80
N ASP A 159 -15.79 -6.13 -24.33
CA ASP A 159 -15.18 -7.37 -23.83
C ASP A 159 -14.68 -7.23 -22.38
N LEU A 160 -14.05 -6.09 -22.05
CA LEU A 160 -13.53 -5.83 -20.70
C LEU A 160 -14.67 -5.60 -19.70
N GLN A 161 -15.80 -5.07 -20.14
CA GLN A 161 -16.98 -4.92 -19.26
C GLN A 161 -17.59 -6.29 -18.94
N GLN A 162 -17.70 -7.17 -19.94
CA GLN A 162 -18.18 -8.54 -19.74
C GLN A 162 -17.25 -9.36 -18.85
N GLU A 163 -15.94 -9.24 -19.03
CA GLU A 163 -14.97 -9.96 -18.20
C GLU A 163 -15.05 -9.52 -16.73
N ASN A 164 -15.17 -8.21 -16.47
CA ASN A 164 -15.35 -7.70 -15.12
C ASN A 164 -16.65 -8.18 -14.46
N LEU A 165 -17.75 -8.29 -15.22
CA LEU A 165 -19.01 -8.84 -14.73
C LEU A 165 -18.86 -10.33 -14.37
N ARG A 166 -18.27 -11.12 -15.25
CA ARG A 166 -18.04 -12.55 -15.02
C ARG A 166 -17.16 -12.80 -13.79
N LEU A 167 -16.08 -12.03 -13.63
CA LEU A 167 -15.20 -12.11 -12.47
C LEU A 167 -15.93 -11.76 -11.16
N ARG A 168 -16.87 -10.80 -11.21
CA ARG A 168 -17.69 -10.45 -10.03
C ARG A 168 -18.62 -11.59 -9.63
N GLU A 169 -19.25 -12.24 -10.60
CA GLU A 169 -20.14 -13.39 -10.35
C GLU A 169 -19.37 -14.59 -9.79
N GLU A 170 -18.20 -14.90 -10.35
CA GLU A 170 -17.36 -16.00 -9.87
C GLU A 170 -16.83 -15.75 -8.45
N ASN A 171 -16.41 -14.53 -8.15
CA ASN A 171 -16.00 -14.15 -6.79
C ASN A 171 -17.16 -14.25 -5.80
N LEU A 172 -18.38 -13.90 -6.21
CA LEU A 172 -19.56 -14.03 -5.35
C LEU A 172 -19.83 -15.50 -5.03
N ARG A 173 -19.80 -16.37 -6.04
CA ARG A 173 -20.02 -17.81 -5.88
C ARG A 173 -18.98 -18.46 -4.97
N LEU A 174 -17.70 -18.16 -5.17
CA LEU A 174 -16.63 -18.69 -4.32
C LEU A 174 -16.79 -18.26 -2.86
N ARG A 175 -17.27 -17.03 -2.62
CA ARG A 175 -17.58 -16.56 -1.26
C ARG A 175 -18.73 -17.32 -0.64
N GLU A 176 -19.78 -17.61 -1.39
CA GLU A 176 -20.91 -18.43 -0.91
C GLU A 176 -20.49 -19.86 -0.61
N GLU A 177 -19.71 -20.50 -1.49
CA GLU A 177 -19.18 -21.85 -1.28
C GLU A 177 -18.25 -21.90 -0.04
N LEU A 178 -17.41 -20.88 0.15
CA LEU A 178 -16.52 -20.79 1.31
C LEU A 178 -17.29 -20.55 2.62
N MET A 179 -18.39 -19.79 2.58
CA MET A 179 -19.28 -19.63 3.74
C MET A 179 -20.00 -20.94 4.07
N ALA A 180 -20.50 -21.66 3.07
CA ALA A 180 -21.16 -22.95 3.26
C ALA A 180 -20.19 -24.00 3.83
N LEU A 181 -18.96 -24.08 3.30
CA LEU A 181 -17.93 -24.99 3.81
C LEU A 181 -17.55 -24.66 5.25
N ARG A 182 -17.43 -23.37 5.57
CA ARG A 182 -17.16 -22.91 6.93
C ARG A 182 -18.31 -23.27 7.89
N GLN A 183 -19.55 -23.15 7.45
CA GLN A 183 -20.73 -23.53 8.24
C GLN A 183 -20.79 -25.04 8.49
N GLN A 184 -20.51 -25.85 7.47
CA GLN A 184 -20.50 -27.30 7.57
C GLN A 184 -19.38 -27.80 8.51
N LEU A 185 -18.19 -27.20 8.45
CA LEU A 185 -17.11 -27.46 9.41
C LEU A 185 -17.51 -27.11 10.85
N TRP A 186 -18.28 -26.04 11.02
CA TRP A 186 -18.74 -25.60 12.33
C TRP A 186 -19.82 -26.52 12.91
N GLU A 187 -20.69 -27.08 12.07
CA GLU A 187 -21.68 -28.09 12.47
C GLU A 187 -21.02 -29.43 12.82
N GLN A 188 -19.98 -29.84 12.10
CA GLN A 188 -19.25 -31.08 12.37
C GLN A 188 -18.51 -31.06 13.72
N GLN A 189 -18.06 -29.90 14.17
CA GLN A 189 -17.43 -29.73 15.50
C GLN A 189 -18.42 -29.72 16.67
N ARG A 190 -19.72 -29.59 16.40
CA ARG A 190 -20.78 -29.54 17.43
C ARG A 190 -21.48 -30.88 17.66
N GLY A 191 -21.29 -31.85 16.76
CA GLY A 191 -21.99 -33.14 16.77
C GLY A 191 -21.11 -34.35 17.10
N GLY A 192 -19.90 -34.15 17.62
CA GLY A 192 -18.97 -35.20 18.05
C GLY A 192 -18.73 -35.20 19.55
#